data_AF-A0A971WP15-F1
#
_entry.id   AF-A0A971WP15-F1
#
_cell.length_a   1.000
_cell.length_b   1.000
_cell.length_c   1.000
_cell.angle_alpha   90.00
_cell.angle_beta   90.00
_cell.angle_gamma   90.00
#
_symmetry.space_group_name_H-M   'P 1'
#
loop_
_entity.id
_entity.type
_entity.pdbx_description
1 polymer ?
#
loop_
_entity_poly.entity_id
_entity_poly.type
_entity_poly.pdbx_seq_one_letter_code
_entity_poly.pdbx_strand_id
1 'polypeptide(L)'
;MKKIRTHTVTIGDSLQKLARIYNIEDWRIIAELNELDSPYIDSVFPNDSNYGDKNVAIVGSVILIPSLTIADDIPKHKDNEIQSLAYGRDLDLYGNKPSSMRVKGELSEERGDIKIAEGLSNLAQQLMTRLSVKKGALLLHPDYGSDLDKYLGNLDTMENRNKIAFEIESCLRTDLRVKDVLGVEIVDIDGALYATGKIIPIEPGDPFSFKYNLLELG
;
A
#
# COMPACT_ATOMS: atom_id res chain seq x y z
N MET A 1 -8.08 18.44 -18.75
CA MET A 1 -7.26 17.55 -19.59
C MET A 1 -7.76 16.12 -19.40
N LYS A 2 -8.13 15.41 -20.47
CA LYS A 2 -8.56 14.00 -20.40
C LYS A 2 -7.38 13.15 -19.92
N LYS A 3 -7.54 12.41 -18.82
CA LYS A 3 -6.51 11.48 -18.34
C LYS A 3 -6.50 10.26 -19.26
N ILE A 4 -5.33 9.77 -19.63
CA ILE A 4 -5.18 8.62 -20.53
C ILE A 4 -4.68 7.43 -19.71
N ARG A 5 -5.23 6.24 -19.96
CA ARG A 5 -4.75 4.96 -19.40
C ARG A 5 -4.17 4.10 -20.52
N THR A 6 -3.28 3.17 -20.20
CA THR A 6 -2.76 2.17 -21.14
C THR A 6 -3.40 0.81 -20.85
N HIS A 7 -3.69 0.05 -21.91
CA HIS A 7 -4.16 -1.34 -21.82
C HIS A 7 -3.36 -2.22 -22.77
N THR A 8 -2.90 -3.36 -22.28
CA THR A 8 -2.21 -4.37 -23.11
C THR A 8 -3.25 -5.33 -23.69
N VAL A 9 -3.30 -5.43 -25.02
CA VAL A 9 -4.26 -6.29 -25.72
C VAL A 9 -4.03 -7.75 -25.36
N THR A 10 -5.08 -8.42 -24.92
CA THR A 10 -5.10 -9.86 -24.61
C THR A 10 -5.98 -10.63 -25.60
N ILE A 11 -5.87 -11.96 -25.58
CA ILE A 11 -6.67 -12.83 -26.47
C ILE A 11 -8.16 -12.60 -26.21
N GLY A 12 -8.94 -12.42 -27.27
CA GLY A 12 -10.37 -12.13 -27.20
C GLY A 12 -10.73 -10.70 -26.76
N ASP A 13 -9.80 -9.75 -26.87
CA ASP A 13 -10.11 -8.33 -26.74
C ASP A 13 -10.68 -7.74 -28.03
N SER A 14 -11.58 -6.78 -27.88
CA SER A 14 -12.16 -5.97 -28.95
C SER A 14 -12.43 -4.56 -28.44
N LEU A 15 -12.48 -3.56 -29.32
CA LEU A 15 -12.73 -2.18 -28.90
C LEU A 15 -14.06 -2.03 -28.15
N GLN A 16 -15.09 -2.78 -28.53
CA GLN A 16 -16.39 -2.77 -27.86
C GLN A 16 -16.30 -3.34 -26.45
N LYS A 17 -15.54 -4.43 -26.27
CA LYS A 17 -15.30 -5.04 -24.96
C LYS A 17 -14.51 -4.09 -24.07
N LEU A 18 -13.45 -3.47 -24.59
CA LEU A 18 -12.64 -2.51 -23.86
C LEU A 18 -13.46 -1.26 -23.49
N ALA A 19 -14.25 -0.71 -24.42
CA ALA A 19 -15.13 0.42 -24.11
C ALA A 19 -16.08 0.09 -22.95
N ARG A 20 -16.62 -1.13 -22.91
CA ARG A 20 -17.48 -1.58 -21.81
C ARG A 20 -16.73 -1.69 -20.47
N ILE A 21 -15.52 -2.26 -20.48
CA ILE A 21 -14.67 -2.40 -19.29
C ILE A 21 -14.29 -1.03 -18.72
N TYR A 22 -13.95 -0.08 -19.59
CA TYR A 22 -13.49 1.25 -19.22
C TYR A 22 -14.61 2.31 -19.16
N ASN A 23 -15.88 1.87 -19.22
CA ASN A 23 -17.08 2.71 -19.15
C ASN A 23 -17.08 3.88 -20.15
N ILE A 24 -16.71 3.57 -21.39
CA ILE A 24 -16.70 4.51 -22.52
C ILE A 24 -17.95 4.25 -23.35
N GLU A 25 -18.77 5.29 -23.53
CA GLU A 25 -20.02 5.21 -24.29
C GLU A 25 -19.79 4.90 -25.78
N ASP A 26 -18.79 5.55 -26.39
CA ASP A 26 -18.42 5.32 -27.78
C ASP A 26 -17.01 4.73 -27.91
N TRP A 27 -16.94 3.45 -28.28
CA TRP A 27 -15.71 2.72 -28.51
C TRP A 27 -14.85 3.32 -29.64
N ARG A 28 -15.46 4.07 -30.57
CA ARG A 28 -14.74 4.70 -31.68
C ARG A 28 -13.72 5.73 -31.20
N ILE A 29 -13.94 6.33 -30.04
CA ILE A 29 -12.99 7.26 -29.40
C ILE A 29 -11.66 6.55 -29.13
N ILE A 30 -11.68 5.25 -28.80
CA ILE A 30 -10.47 4.44 -28.59
C ILE A 30 -9.75 4.23 -29.93
N ALA A 31 -10.49 3.98 -31.02
CA ALA A 31 -9.91 3.83 -32.35
C ALA A 31 -9.25 5.13 -32.84
N GLU A 32 -9.94 6.26 -32.67
CA GLU A 32 -9.43 7.59 -33.04
C GLU A 32 -8.20 7.98 -32.22
N LEU A 33 -8.20 7.70 -30.92
CA LEU A 33 -7.08 8.04 -30.02
C LEU A 33 -5.78 7.28 -30.37
N ASN A 34 -5.91 6.10 -30.96
CA ASN A 34 -4.78 5.23 -31.30
C ASN A 34 -4.53 5.13 -32.80
N GLU A 35 -5.25 5.91 -33.61
CA GLU A 35 -5.18 5.88 -35.07
C GLU A 35 -5.36 4.46 -35.64
N LEU A 36 -6.30 3.68 -35.07
CA LEU A 36 -6.50 2.28 -35.44
C LEU A 36 -7.40 2.12 -36.66
N ASP A 37 -7.02 1.21 -37.55
CA ASP A 37 -7.78 0.83 -38.74
C ASP A 37 -8.58 -0.44 -38.52
N SER A 38 -9.78 -0.54 -39.11
CA SER A 38 -10.61 -1.76 -39.04
C SER A 38 -9.84 -2.98 -39.58
N PRO A 39 -9.76 -4.12 -38.84
CA PRO A 39 -10.61 -4.57 -37.72
C PRO A 39 -10.26 -4.07 -36.31
N TYR A 40 -9.36 -3.09 -36.18
CA TYR A 40 -8.90 -2.39 -34.98
C TYR A 40 -8.08 -3.21 -34.00
N ILE A 41 -8.57 -4.39 -33.59
CA ILE A 41 -7.86 -5.34 -32.74
C ILE A 41 -7.90 -6.73 -33.37
N ASP A 42 -6.73 -7.33 -33.59
CA ASP A 42 -6.57 -8.76 -33.87
C ASP A 42 -6.11 -9.48 -32.60
N SER A 43 -7.09 -10.02 -31.87
CA SER A 43 -6.88 -10.75 -30.63
C SER A 43 -7.12 -12.27 -30.76
N VAL A 44 -7.39 -12.74 -31.98
CA VAL A 44 -7.80 -14.13 -32.25
C VAL A 44 -6.71 -14.89 -32.99
N PHE A 45 -5.98 -14.23 -33.90
CA PHE A 45 -4.97 -14.88 -34.74
C PHE A 45 -3.62 -14.14 -34.68
N PRO A 46 -2.92 -14.16 -33.52
CA PRO A 46 -1.71 -13.36 -33.28
C PRO A 46 -0.53 -13.63 -34.21
N ASN A 47 -0.56 -14.72 -34.99
CA ASN A 47 0.51 -15.15 -35.89
C ASN A 47 0.11 -15.14 -37.38
N ASP A 48 -1.08 -14.67 -37.74
CA ASP A 48 -1.62 -14.68 -39.12
C ASP A 48 -2.06 -13.28 -39.58
N SER A 49 -1.38 -12.26 -39.07
CA SER A 49 -1.79 -10.86 -39.18
C SER A 49 -1.29 -10.23 -40.48
N ASN A 50 -1.81 -10.67 -41.63
CA ASN A 50 -1.55 -10.01 -42.92
C ASN A 50 -2.51 -8.83 -43.13
N TYR A 51 -2.34 -7.76 -42.34
CA TYR A 51 -3.16 -6.55 -42.42
C TYR A 51 -2.59 -5.46 -43.35
N GLY A 52 -1.44 -5.71 -43.99
CA GLY A 52 -0.75 -4.73 -44.84
C GLY A 52 -0.29 -3.50 -44.05
N ASP A 53 -0.54 -2.31 -44.58
CA ASP A 53 -0.18 -1.01 -43.94
C ASP A 53 -1.19 -0.54 -42.88
N LYS A 54 -2.20 -1.36 -42.55
CA LYS A 54 -3.25 -0.98 -41.60
C LYS A 54 -2.75 -1.02 -40.16
N ASN A 55 -3.06 0.00 -39.38
CA ASN A 55 -2.69 0.06 -37.98
C ASN A 55 -3.68 -0.73 -37.12
N VAL A 56 -3.44 -2.03 -36.97
CA VAL A 56 -4.28 -2.97 -36.19
C VAL A 56 -3.53 -3.40 -34.94
N ALA A 57 -4.15 -3.29 -33.77
CA ALA A 57 -3.55 -3.69 -32.50
C ALA A 57 -3.60 -5.22 -32.33
N ILE A 58 -2.45 -5.85 -32.10
CA ILE A 58 -2.31 -7.29 -31.91
C ILE A 58 -2.15 -7.66 -30.43
N VAL A 59 -2.29 -8.93 -30.07
CA VAL A 59 -2.01 -9.40 -28.70
C VAL A 59 -0.61 -8.98 -28.24
N GLY A 60 -0.54 -8.37 -27.05
CA GLY A 60 0.69 -7.82 -26.48
C GLY A 60 0.95 -6.35 -26.86
N SER A 61 0.25 -5.79 -27.84
CA SER A 61 0.33 -4.36 -28.14
C SER A 61 -0.34 -3.52 -27.05
N VAL A 62 0.15 -2.30 -26.84
CA VAL A 62 -0.40 -1.36 -25.86
C VAL A 62 -1.24 -0.34 -26.58
N ILE A 63 -2.50 -0.17 -26.14
CA ILE A 63 -3.41 0.85 -26.64
C ILE A 63 -3.76 1.86 -25.55
N LEU A 64 -3.99 3.10 -25.95
CA LEU A 64 -4.40 4.23 -25.13
C LEU A 64 -5.92 4.22 -24.95
N ILE A 65 -6.39 4.42 -23.73
CA ILE A 65 -7.81 4.43 -23.42
C ILE A 65 -8.16 5.77 -22.77
N PRO A 66 -9.15 6.50 -23.31
CA PRO A 66 -9.60 7.76 -22.74
C PRO A 66 -10.28 7.50 -21.40
N SER A 67 -9.80 8.13 -20.34
CA SER A 67 -10.50 8.12 -19.05
C SER A 67 -11.55 9.24 -19.08
N LEU A 68 -12.82 8.88 -19.13
CA LEU A 68 -13.90 9.79 -18.74
C LEU A 68 -13.79 9.95 -17.22
N THR A 69 -13.37 11.12 -16.76
CA THR A 69 -13.33 11.39 -15.33
C THR A 69 -14.76 11.55 -14.83
N ILE A 70 -15.39 10.44 -14.44
CA ILE A 70 -16.12 10.44 -13.18
C ILE A 70 -15.09 9.97 -12.17
N ALA A 71 -14.48 10.92 -11.46
CA ALA A 71 -13.94 10.57 -10.16
C ALA A 71 -15.15 10.14 -9.32
N ASP A 72 -14.99 9.05 -8.57
CA ASP A 72 -15.95 8.42 -7.65
C ASP A 72 -16.97 7.46 -8.27
N ASP A 73 -16.57 6.19 -8.50
CA ASP A 73 -17.19 4.98 -7.89
C ASP A 73 -16.58 3.67 -8.44
N ILE A 74 -15.31 3.40 -8.12
CA ILE A 74 -15.08 2.05 -7.56
C ILE A 74 -15.69 2.22 -6.18
N PRO A 75 -16.73 1.46 -5.79
CA PRO A 75 -17.33 1.66 -4.49
C PRO A 75 -16.19 1.60 -3.48
N LYS A 76 -15.93 2.69 -2.75
CA LYS A 76 -14.90 2.74 -1.68
C LYS A 76 -15.05 1.55 -0.71
N HIS A 77 -16.24 0.97 -0.65
CA HIS A 77 -16.52 -0.29 0.01
C HIS A 77 -15.67 -1.47 -0.48
N LYS A 78 -15.44 -1.64 -1.79
CA LYS A 78 -14.55 -2.71 -2.29
C LYS A 78 -13.10 -2.46 -1.92
N ASP A 79 -12.59 -1.24 -2.03
CA ASP A 79 -11.20 -0.96 -1.64
C ASP A 79 -11.01 -1.16 -0.14
N ASN A 80 -11.94 -0.70 0.70
CA ASN A 80 -11.89 -0.92 2.14
C ASN A 80 -12.08 -2.40 2.52
N GLU A 81 -12.96 -3.15 1.85
CA GLU A 81 -13.13 -4.59 2.09
C GLU A 81 -11.89 -5.39 1.67
N ILE A 82 -11.32 -5.10 0.48
CA ILE A 82 -10.09 -5.74 0.00
C ILE A 82 -8.92 -5.37 0.92
N GLN A 83 -8.80 -4.12 1.36
CA GLN A 83 -7.80 -3.71 2.34
C GLN A 83 -8.02 -4.38 3.70
N SER A 84 -9.27 -4.50 4.16
CA SER A 84 -9.60 -5.19 5.41
C SER A 84 -9.27 -6.68 5.33
N LEU A 85 -9.45 -7.31 4.17
CA LEU A 85 -9.02 -8.69 3.91
C LEU A 85 -7.49 -8.83 3.88
N ALA A 86 -6.79 -7.86 3.27
CA ALA A 86 -5.33 -7.90 3.13
C ALA A 86 -4.59 -7.57 4.44
N TYR A 87 -5.09 -6.61 5.21
CA TYR A 87 -4.41 -6.06 6.39
C TYR A 87 -5.10 -6.38 7.71
N GLY A 88 -6.29 -6.96 7.66
CA GLY A 88 -7.06 -7.36 8.83
C GLY A 88 -7.86 -6.22 9.45
N ARG A 89 -8.51 -6.59 10.56
CA ARG A 89 -9.34 -5.74 11.38
C ARG A 89 -9.10 -6.12 12.84
N ASP A 90 -8.91 -5.14 13.71
CA ASP A 90 -8.63 -5.33 15.13
C ASP A 90 -9.21 -4.19 15.97
N LEU A 91 -9.17 -4.30 17.30
CA LEU A 91 -9.58 -3.22 18.20
C LEU A 91 -8.64 -2.03 18.06
N ASP A 92 -9.17 -0.81 17.97
CA ASP A 92 -8.36 0.40 17.96
C ASP A 92 -7.83 0.69 19.38
N LEU A 93 -6.53 0.49 19.57
CA LEU A 93 -5.85 0.60 20.86
C LEU A 93 -5.16 1.95 21.07
N TYR A 94 -4.81 2.67 19.98
CA TYR A 94 -4.00 3.88 20.07
C TYR A 94 -4.67 5.09 19.42
N GLY A 95 -5.74 4.89 18.66
CA GLY A 95 -6.31 5.91 17.79
C GLY A 95 -5.27 6.43 16.81
N ASN A 96 -5.27 7.75 16.59
CA ASN A 96 -4.29 8.43 15.74
C ASN A 96 -3.02 8.86 16.51
N LYS A 97 -2.77 8.33 17.72
CA LYS A 97 -1.60 8.71 18.51
C LYS A 97 -0.38 7.90 18.07
N PRO A 98 0.83 8.49 18.06
CA PRO A 98 2.05 7.73 17.84
C PRO A 98 2.22 6.70 18.95
N SER A 99 2.46 5.45 18.59
CA SER A 99 2.73 4.40 19.57
C SER A 99 4.15 4.53 20.14
N SER A 100 4.33 4.03 21.35
CA SER A 100 5.64 3.93 22.03
C SER A 100 5.72 2.63 22.81
N MET A 101 6.92 2.27 23.28
CA MET A 101 7.13 1.10 24.14
C MET A 101 6.47 1.28 25.53
N ARG A 102 6.13 2.51 25.93
CA ARG A 102 5.59 2.85 27.25
C ARG A 102 4.09 3.12 27.26
N VAL A 103 3.53 3.57 26.13
CA VAL A 103 2.10 3.87 26.02
C VAL A 103 1.32 2.57 25.97
N LYS A 104 0.47 2.35 26.97
CA LYS A 104 -0.49 1.25 26.98
C LYS A 104 -1.64 1.59 26.04
N GLY A 105 -2.09 0.58 25.28
CA GLY A 105 -3.29 0.72 24.47
C GLY A 105 -4.53 0.94 25.34
N GLU A 106 -5.41 1.83 24.91
CA GLU A 106 -6.68 2.15 25.55
C GLU A 106 -7.82 1.95 24.55
N LEU A 107 -8.87 1.27 24.98
CA LEU A 107 -10.07 1.13 24.16
C LEU A 107 -10.82 2.46 24.15
N SER A 108 -11.24 2.87 22.95
CA SER A 108 -12.11 4.03 22.76
C SER A 108 -13.50 3.59 22.31
N GLU A 109 -14.52 4.33 22.74
CA GLU A 109 -15.90 4.11 22.34
C GLU A 109 -16.22 4.95 21.10
N GLU A 110 -16.90 4.33 20.14
CA GLU A 110 -17.53 5.02 19.02
C GLU A 110 -19.00 4.58 18.92
N ARG A 111 -19.93 5.52 19.16
CA ARG A 111 -21.39 5.30 19.04
C ARG A 111 -21.94 4.13 19.89
N GLY A 112 -21.42 3.93 21.10
CA GLY A 112 -21.87 2.85 21.98
C GLY A 112 -21.22 1.49 21.73
N ASP A 113 -20.21 1.41 20.85
CA ASP A 113 -19.43 0.21 20.58
C ASP A 113 -17.92 0.49 20.68
N ILE A 114 -17.12 -0.57 20.76
CA ILE A 114 -15.65 -0.45 20.79
C ILE A 114 -15.16 -0.09 19.39
N LYS A 115 -14.31 0.93 19.32
CA LYS A 115 -13.72 1.39 18.07
C LYS A 115 -12.79 0.33 17.48
N ILE A 116 -12.81 0.23 16.15
CA ILE A 116 -12.09 -0.77 15.38
C ILE A 116 -11.10 -0.06 14.44
N ALA A 117 -9.91 -0.64 14.29
CA ALA A 117 -8.95 -0.31 13.24
C ALA A 117 -9.05 -1.34 12.11
N GLU A 118 -9.10 -0.90 10.86
CA GLU A 118 -9.24 -1.76 9.68
C GLU A 118 -8.34 -1.32 8.53
N GLY A 119 -7.91 -2.28 7.72
CA GLY A 119 -7.07 -1.98 6.55
C GLY A 119 -5.69 -1.45 6.96
N LEU A 120 -5.24 -0.38 6.29
CA LEU A 120 -3.91 0.19 6.53
C LEU A 120 -3.71 0.74 7.94
N SER A 121 -4.76 1.23 8.59
CA SER A 121 -4.66 1.71 9.98
C SER A 121 -4.38 0.55 10.94
N ASN A 122 -5.00 -0.61 10.71
CA ASN A 122 -4.72 -1.82 11.45
C ASN A 122 -3.28 -2.29 11.24
N LEU A 123 -2.80 -2.30 9.98
CA LEU A 123 -1.41 -2.66 9.69
C LEU A 123 -0.43 -1.74 10.44
N ALA A 124 -0.63 -0.42 10.34
CA ALA A 124 0.20 0.55 11.06
C ALA A 124 0.19 0.27 12.57
N GLN A 125 -0.98 0.09 13.18
CA GLN A 125 -1.11 -0.23 14.60
C GLN A 125 -0.35 -1.51 14.97
N GLN A 126 -0.52 -2.60 14.22
CA GLN A 126 0.09 -3.89 14.53
C GLN A 126 1.62 -3.85 14.38
N LEU A 127 2.12 -3.13 13.38
CA LEU A 127 3.56 -2.91 13.19
C LEU A 127 4.17 -2.12 14.35
N MET A 128 3.49 -1.05 14.78
CA MET A 128 3.95 -0.27 15.93
C MET A 128 3.89 -1.08 17.23
N THR A 129 2.83 -1.87 17.42
CA THR A 129 2.68 -2.78 18.57
C THR A 129 3.83 -3.78 18.61
N ARG A 130 4.17 -4.36 17.46
CA ARG A 130 5.30 -5.29 17.35
C ARG A 130 6.62 -4.65 17.77
N LEU A 131 6.89 -3.41 17.37
CA LEU A 131 8.09 -2.68 17.80
C LEU A 131 8.13 -2.50 19.32
N SER A 132 6.98 -2.28 19.97
CA SER A 132 6.88 -2.11 21.42
C SER A 132 7.00 -3.41 22.24
N VAL A 133 6.87 -4.58 21.61
CA VAL A 133 7.01 -5.86 22.30
C VAL A 133 8.46 -6.32 22.22
N LYS A 134 9.04 -6.68 23.36
CA LYS A 134 10.38 -7.27 23.42
C LYS A 134 10.40 -8.64 22.74
N LYS A 135 11.40 -8.88 21.88
CA LYS A 135 11.58 -10.18 21.24
C LYS A 135 11.69 -11.30 22.29
N GLY A 136 10.91 -12.36 22.12
CA GLY A 136 10.83 -13.48 23.07
C GLY A 136 9.92 -13.26 24.27
N ALA A 137 9.25 -12.10 24.41
CA ALA A 137 8.29 -11.88 25.48
C ALA A 137 7.01 -12.73 25.34
N LEU A 138 6.67 -13.14 24.12
CA LEU A 138 5.53 -14.02 23.84
C LEU A 138 5.99 -15.48 23.80
N LEU A 139 5.54 -16.28 24.77
CA LEU A 139 5.98 -17.67 24.97
C LEU A 139 5.79 -18.56 23.72
N LEU A 140 4.68 -18.39 23.00
CA LEU A 140 4.37 -19.16 21.79
C LEU A 140 4.87 -18.51 20.49
N HIS A 141 5.42 -17.30 20.58
CA HIS A 141 5.90 -16.52 19.44
C HIS A 141 7.26 -15.89 19.77
N PRO A 142 8.33 -16.70 19.87
CA PRO A 142 9.65 -16.21 20.30
C PRO A 142 10.26 -15.17 19.36
N ASP A 143 9.93 -15.23 18.06
CA ASP A 143 10.42 -14.29 17.05
C ASP A 143 9.56 -13.01 16.93
N TYR A 144 8.47 -12.91 17.68
CA TYR A 144 7.64 -11.71 17.69
C TYR A 144 8.24 -10.65 18.61
N GLY A 145 8.26 -9.42 18.13
CA GLY A 145 8.81 -8.26 18.84
C GLY A 145 10.04 -7.67 18.15
N SER A 146 10.67 -6.72 18.83
CA SER A 146 11.93 -6.11 18.47
C SER A 146 12.95 -6.21 19.61
N ASP A 147 14.22 -6.02 19.29
CA ASP A 147 15.31 -5.90 20.25
C ASP A 147 15.63 -4.43 20.60
N LEU A 148 14.67 -3.52 20.39
CA LEU A 148 14.87 -2.09 20.63
C LEU A 148 15.24 -1.77 22.08
N ASP A 149 14.75 -2.55 23.05
CA ASP A 149 15.07 -2.38 24.47
C ASP A 149 16.57 -2.48 24.78
N LYS A 150 17.37 -3.14 23.93
CA LYS A 150 18.83 -3.24 24.06
C LYS A 150 19.54 -1.94 23.70
N TYR A 151 18.91 -1.11 22.87
CA TYR A 151 19.50 0.12 22.36
C TYR A 151 18.98 1.37 23.08
N LEU A 152 17.74 1.33 23.57
CA LEU A 152 17.12 2.41 24.32
C LEU A 152 17.87 2.67 25.65
N GLY A 153 18.23 3.92 25.90
CA GLY A 153 18.97 4.35 27.10
C GLY A 153 20.50 4.36 26.94
N ASN A 154 21.02 3.94 25.78
CA ASN A 154 22.44 4.14 25.45
C ASN A 154 22.72 5.59 25.03
N LEU A 155 24.01 5.96 25.04
CA LEU A 155 24.48 7.26 24.54
C LEU A 155 23.99 7.49 23.12
N ASP A 156 23.42 8.68 22.89
CA ASP A 156 22.94 9.09 21.58
C ASP A 156 24.13 9.39 20.64
N THR A 157 24.55 8.36 19.92
CA THR A 157 25.63 8.40 18.95
C THR A 157 25.08 8.02 17.58
N MET A 158 25.71 8.49 16.51
CA MET A 158 25.31 8.15 15.14
C MET A 158 25.33 6.63 14.91
N GLU A 159 26.27 5.91 15.53
CA GLU A 159 26.33 4.45 15.48
C GLU A 159 25.08 3.81 16.12
N ASN A 160 24.67 4.27 17.30
CA ASN A 160 23.48 3.75 17.97
C ASN A 160 22.19 4.11 17.23
N ARG A 161 22.08 5.32 16.66
CA ARG A 161 20.94 5.69 15.81
C ARG A 161 20.81 4.78 14.59
N ASN A 162 21.93 4.44 13.94
CA ASN A 162 21.95 3.52 12.81
C ASN A 162 21.56 2.09 13.22
N LYS A 163 22.03 1.61 14.38
CA LYS A 163 21.62 0.30 14.93
C LYS A 163 20.11 0.25 15.19
N ILE A 164 19.56 1.31 15.79
CA ILE A 164 18.13 1.43 16.05
C ILE A 164 17.35 1.43 14.73
N ALA A 165 17.75 2.24 13.75
CA ALA A 165 17.09 2.31 12.45
C ALA A 165 17.08 0.94 11.74
N PHE A 166 18.22 0.24 11.75
CA PHE A 166 18.35 -1.09 11.15
C PHE A 166 17.48 -2.15 11.85
N GLU A 167 17.40 -2.10 13.19
CA GLU A 167 16.53 -2.99 13.97
C GLU A 167 15.05 -2.75 13.64
N ILE A 168 14.62 -1.48 13.56
CA ILE A 168 13.25 -1.12 13.17
C ILE A 168 12.94 -1.65 11.77
N GLU A 169 13.82 -1.39 10.81
CA GLU A 169 13.65 -1.85 9.43
C GLU A 169 13.54 -3.37 9.35
N SER A 170 14.43 -4.09 10.04
CA SER A 170 14.44 -5.56 10.09
C SER A 170 13.18 -6.12 10.74
N CYS A 171 12.74 -5.54 11.86
CA CYS A 171 11.53 -5.96 12.57
C CYS A 171 10.27 -5.75 11.71
N LEU A 172 10.15 -4.59 11.08
CA LEU A 172 9.00 -4.25 10.24
C LEU A 172 8.94 -5.13 8.97
N ARG A 173 10.07 -5.42 8.33
CA ARG A 173 10.16 -6.29 7.15
C ARG A 173 9.83 -7.76 7.44
N THR A 174 9.84 -8.17 8.71
CA THR A 174 9.45 -9.52 9.09
C THR A 174 7.94 -9.75 8.99
N ASP A 175 7.12 -8.70 8.86
CA ASP A 175 5.67 -8.85 8.59
C ASP A 175 5.43 -9.07 7.10
N LEU A 176 4.76 -10.18 6.74
CA LEU A 176 4.49 -10.58 5.35
C LEU A 176 3.66 -9.57 4.56
N ARG A 177 2.93 -8.68 5.25
CA ARG A 177 2.12 -7.63 4.61
C ARG A 177 2.95 -6.39 4.24
N VAL A 178 4.19 -6.31 4.71
CA VAL A 178 5.14 -5.25 4.37
C VAL A 178 6.03 -5.74 3.24
N LYS A 179 5.97 -5.05 2.10
CA LYS A 179 6.83 -5.32 0.95
C LYS A 179 8.21 -4.71 1.17
N ASP A 180 8.27 -3.48 1.66
CA ASP A 180 9.54 -2.80 1.95
C ASP A 180 9.37 -1.65 2.95
N VAL A 181 10.50 -1.18 3.50
CA VAL A 181 10.57 -0.03 4.40
C VAL A 181 11.69 0.90 3.92
N LEU A 182 11.36 2.17 3.70
CA LEU A 182 12.28 3.17 3.14
C LEU A 182 12.54 4.32 4.11
N GLY A 183 13.80 4.74 4.17
CA GLY A 183 14.21 6.00 4.81
C GLY A 183 13.91 6.05 6.31
N VAL A 184 14.27 5.00 7.06
CA VAL A 184 14.13 5.01 8.51
C VAL A 184 15.20 5.94 9.11
N GLU A 185 14.75 7.02 9.72
CA GLU A 185 15.59 8.03 10.36
C GLU A 185 15.16 8.28 11.80
N ILE A 186 16.14 8.62 12.65
CA ILE A 186 15.91 8.98 14.05
C ILE A 186 15.99 10.50 14.19
N VAL A 187 14.85 11.12 14.46
CA VAL A 187 14.68 12.57 14.59
C VAL A 187 14.40 12.94 16.03
N ASP A 188 15.02 14.03 16.50
CA ASP A 188 14.70 14.67 17.76
C ASP A 188 13.66 15.76 17.50
N ILE A 189 12.51 15.67 18.16
CA ILE A 189 11.45 16.67 18.09
C ILE A 189 11.06 17.00 19.53
N ASP A 190 11.32 18.25 19.93
CA ASP A 190 10.98 18.80 21.25
C ASP A 190 11.56 17.97 22.43
N GLY A 191 12.75 17.39 22.26
CA GLY A 191 13.40 16.57 23.27
C GLY A 191 12.88 15.12 23.33
N ALA A 192 12.01 14.71 22.42
CA ALA A 192 11.62 13.31 22.26
C ALA A 192 12.23 12.73 20.98
N LEU A 193 12.77 11.51 21.09
CA LEU A 193 13.34 10.80 19.96
C LEU A 193 12.25 10.00 19.24
N TYR A 194 12.10 10.25 17.95
CA TYR A 194 11.17 9.53 17.09
C TYR A 194 11.92 8.81 15.98
N ALA A 195 11.50 7.58 15.70
CA ALA A 195 11.81 6.93 14.44
C ALA A 195 10.73 7.25 13.42
N THR A 196 11.13 7.75 12.26
CA THR A 196 10.24 8.06 11.14
C THR A 196 10.71 7.37 9.88
N GLY A 197 9.78 6.96 9.03
CA GLY A 197 10.10 6.38 7.73
C GLY A 197 8.84 6.09 6.95
N LYS A 198 9.00 5.41 5.81
CA LYS A 198 7.89 5.06 4.91
C LYS A 198 7.77 3.55 4.77
N ILE A 199 6.56 3.04 4.99
CA ILE A 199 6.22 1.62 4.84
C ILE A 199 5.55 1.44 3.48
N ILE A 200 6.02 0.46 2.73
CA ILE A 200 5.43 0.02 1.48
C ILE A 200 4.74 -1.31 1.77
N PRO A 201 3.41 -1.34 1.90
CA PRO A 201 2.68 -2.59 2.05
C PRO A 201 2.66 -3.36 0.70
N ILE A 202 2.32 -4.65 0.75
CA ILE A 202 1.92 -5.40 -0.45
C ILE A 202 0.66 -4.78 -1.05
N GLU A 203 0.39 -4.97 -2.34
CA GLU A 203 -0.86 -4.49 -2.96
C GLU A 203 -2.10 -5.07 -2.23
N PRO A 204 -3.20 -4.31 -2.04
CA PRO A 204 -3.60 -3.07 -2.74
C PRO A 204 -3.23 -1.75 -2.03
N GLY A 205 -2.45 -1.81 -0.95
CA GLY A 205 -2.26 -0.68 -0.05
C GLY A 205 -1.30 0.37 -0.57
N ASP A 206 -1.64 1.62 -0.28
CA ASP A 206 -0.75 2.75 -0.57
C ASP A 206 0.38 2.85 0.47
N PRO A 207 1.59 3.25 0.06
CA PRO A 207 2.67 3.52 0.98
C PRO A 207 2.32 4.62 1.98
N PHE A 208 2.58 4.39 3.27
CA PHE A 208 2.27 5.31 4.35
C PHE A 208 3.50 5.62 5.21
N SER A 209 3.54 6.82 5.78
CA SER A 209 4.60 7.20 6.71
C SER A 209 4.27 6.73 8.12
N PHE A 210 5.28 6.29 8.87
CA PHE A 210 5.14 5.95 10.29
C PHE A 210 5.95 6.91 11.16
N LYS A 211 5.48 7.08 12.40
CA LYS A 211 6.18 7.80 13.46
C LYS A 211 6.06 6.98 14.74
N TYR A 212 7.20 6.48 15.21
CA TYR A 212 7.31 5.67 16.42
C TYR A 212 8.11 6.43 17.47
N ASN A 213 7.60 6.52 18.70
CA ASN A 213 8.28 7.22 19.78
C ASN A 213 9.22 6.25 20.52
N LEU A 214 10.52 6.57 20.50
CA LEU A 214 11.59 5.77 21.12
C LEU A 214 11.82 6.16 22.58
N LEU A 215 11.72 7.45 22.90
CA LEU A 215 12.01 8.01 24.23
C LEU A 215 11.24 9.31 24.42
N GLU A 216 10.43 9.37 25.48
CA GLU A 216 9.97 10.63 26.05
C GLU A 216 10.99 11.05 27.13
N LEU A 217 11.67 12.18 26.94
CA LEU A 217 12.33 12.86 28.06
C LEU A 217 11.21 13.34 28.99
N GLY A 218 11.07 12.66 30.13
CA GLY A 218 10.21 13.08 31.23
C GLY A 218 10.85 14.20 32.04
#